data_AF-A0A660M056-F1
#
_entry.id   AF-A0A660M056-F1
#
_cell.length_a   1.000
_cell.length_b   1.000
_cell.length_c   1.000
_cell.angle_alpha   90.00
_cell.angle_beta   90.00
_cell.angle_gamma   90.00
#
_symmetry.space_group_name_H-M   'P 1'
#
loop_
_entity.id
_entity.type
_entity.pdbx_description
1 polymer ?
#
loop_
_entity_poly.entity_id
_entity_poly.type
_entity_poly.pdbx_seq_one_letter_code
_entity_poly.pdbx_strand_id
1 'polypeptide(L)' 'MANTEELLDQMVRLQALQIKLAMPSQAEAIVEMNKIGIGPSRIAEIMGTTPGTVNVAIQRAKPKTKKTNKDEK' A
#
# COMPACT_ATOMS: atom_id res chain seq x y z
N MET A 1 -15.00 -27.69 -2.70
CA MET A 1 -15.66 -26.36 -2.72
C MET A 1 -14.74 -25.44 -1.94
N ALA A 2 -14.43 -24.25 -2.46
CA ALA A 2 -13.62 -23.29 -1.71
C ALA A 2 -14.35 -22.93 -0.41
N ASN A 3 -13.62 -22.83 0.70
CA ASN A 3 -14.23 -22.41 1.96
C ASN A 3 -14.50 -20.89 1.94
N THR A 4 -15.30 -20.41 2.89
CA THR A 4 -15.69 -18.98 2.93
C THR A 4 -14.47 -18.06 3.03
N GLU A 5 -13.42 -18.45 3.74
CA GLU A 5 -12.21 -17.65 3.90
C GLU A 5 -11.44 -17.50 2.58
N GLU A 6 -11.33 -18.59 1.80
CA GLU A 6 -10.73 -18.57 0.47
C GLU A 6 -11.51 -17.67 -0.50
N LEU A 7 -12.84 -17.71 -0.44
CA LEU A 7 -13.69 -16.84 -1.27
C LEU A 7 -13.50 -15.36 -0.89
N LEU A 8 -13.44 -15.04 0.40
CA LEU A 8 -13.18 -13.68 0.88
C LEU A 8 -11.78 -13.21 0.48
N ASP A 9 -10.76 -14.06 0.57
CA ASP A 9 -9.39 -13.75 0.11
C ASP A 9 -9.37 -13.43 -1.39
N GLN A 10 -10.06 -14.24 -2.21
CA GLN A 10 -10.19 -14.00 -3.65
C GLN A 10 -10.90 -12.67 -3.95
N MET A 11 -11.97 -12.33 -3.22
CA MET A 11 -12.66 -11.04 -3.36
C MET A 11 -11.73 -9.87 -3.04
N VAL A 12 -10.94 -9.96 -1.96
CA VAL A 12 -9.97 -8.91 -1.60
C VAL A 12 -8.91 -8.74 -2.69
N ARG A 13 -8.39 -9.84 -3.25
CA ARG A 13 -7.41 -9.80 -4.34
C ARG A 13 -7.99 -9.19 -5.62
N LEU A 14 -9.24 -9.52 -5.96
CA LEU A 14 -9.94 -8.94 -7.10
C LEU A 14 -10.14 -7.42 -6.92
N GLN A 15 -10.54 -6.98 -5.72
CA GLN A 15 -10.70 -5.57 -5.43
C GLN A 15 -9.38 -4.80 -5.54
N ALA A 16 -8.30 -5.39 -5.04
CA ALA A 16 -6.98 -4.77 -5.14
C ALA A 16 -6.45 -4.71 -6.59
N LEU A 17 -6.78 -5.70 -7.42
CA LEU A 17 -6.49 -5.66 -8.85
C LEU A 17 -7.22 -4.50 -9.53
N GLN A 18 -8.48 -4.28 -9.21
CA GLN A 18 -9.25 -3.13 -9.72
C GLN A 18 -8.60 -1.80 -9.32
N ILE A 19 -8.18 -1.65 -8.06
CA ILE A 19 -7.46 -0.45 -7.59
C ILE A 19 -6.17 -0.26 -8.41
N LYS A 20 -5.37 -1.33 -8.59
CA LYS A 20 -4.13 -1.27 -9.37
C LYS A 20 -4.36 -0.82 -10.81
N LEU A 21 -5.46 -1.25 -11.44
CA LEU A 21 -5.82 -0.87 -12.82
C LEU A 21 -6.37 0.56 -12.91
N ALA A 22 -7.02 1.05 -11.86
CA ALA A 22 -7.59 2.39 -11.82
C ALA A 22 -6.55 3.49 -11.51
N MET A 23 -5.43 3.13 -10.88
CA MET A 23 -4.41 4.09 -10.44
C MET A 23 -3.33 4.32 -11.50
N PRO A 24 -2.86 5.57 -11.69
CA PRO A 24 -1.76 5.91 -12.59
C PRO A 24 -0.44 5.21 -12.26
N SER A 25 -0.23 4.86 -10.99
CA SER A 25 1.00 4.24 -10.54
C SER A 25 0.76 3.18 -9.45
N GLN A 26 1.66 2.20 -9.39
CA GLN A 26 1.68 1.21 -8.31
C GLN A 26 1.83 1.88 -6.93
N ALA A 27 2.57 2.98 -6.84
CA ALA A 27 2.77 3.72 -5.59
C ALA A 27 1.46 4.35 -5.08
N GLU A 28 0.64 4.91 -5.97
CA GLU A 28 -0.68 5.45 -5.60
C GLU A 28 -1.63 4.35 -5.13
N ALA A 29 -1.67 3.22 -5.82
CA ALA A 29 -2.45 2.06 -5.39
C ALA A 29 -2.03 1.56 -3.99
N ILE A 30 -0.72 1.51 -3.71
CA ILE A 30 -0.19 1.17 -2.38
C ILE A 30 -0.69 2.15 -1.32
N VAL A 31 -0.64 3.45 -1.61
CA VAL A 31 -1.04 4.50 -0.67
C VAL A 31 -2.54 4.42 -0.36
N GLU A 32 -3.39 4.19 -1.37
CA GLU A 32 -4.83 4.02 -1.16
C GLU A 32 -5.16 2.77 -0.33
N MET A 33 -4.52 1.63 -0.61
CA MET A 33 -4.70 0.43 0.22
C MET A 33 -4.24 0.64 1.67
N ASN A 34 -3.17 1.41 1.88
CA ASN A 34 -2.70 1.73 3.23
C ASN A 34 -3.65 2.70 3.97
N LYS A 35 -4.28 3.66 3.26
CA LYS A 35 -5.26 4.59 3.86
C LYS A 35 -6.47 3.88 4.45
N ILE A 36 -6.89 2.75 3.86
CA ILE A 36 -8.00 1.93 4.38
C ILE A 36 -7.56 0.91 5.44
N GLY A 37 -6.30 0.98 5.90
CA GLY A 37 -5.79 0.17 7.01
C GLY A 37 -5.17 -1.17 6.63
N ILE A 38 -4.95 -1.47 5.34
CA ILE A 38 -4.25 -2.70 4.94
C ILE A 38 -2.75 -2.54 5.26
N GLY A 39 -2.21 -3.47 6.05
CA GLY A 39 -0.82 -3.43 6.48
C GLY A 39 0.19 -3.68 5.34
N PRO A 40 1.45 -3.21 5.48
CA PRO A 40 2.46 -3.29 4.42
C PRO A 40 2.74 -4.72 3.91
N SER A 41 2.79 -5.71 4.80
CA SER A 41 3.02 -7.11 4.41
C SER A 41 1.90 -7.65 3.53
N ARG A 42 0.65 -7.32 3.89
CA ARG A 42 -0.52 -7.78 3.15
C ARG A 42 -0.65 -7.09 1.80
N ILE A 43 -0.35 -5.79 1.72
CA ILE A 43 -0.26 -5.07 0.44
C ILE A 43 0.81 -5.71 -0.44
N ALA A 44 1.96 -6.07 0.12
CA ALA A 44 3.05 -6.69 -0.63
C ALA A 44 2.64 -8.03 -1.26
N GLU A 45 1.96 -8.89 -0.49
CA GLU A 45 1.40 -10.16 -0.98
C GLU A 45 0.39 -9.95 -2.12
N ILE A 46 -0.53 -8.99 -1.94
CA ILE A 46 -1.59 -8.70 -2.90
C ILE A 46 -1.01 -8.13 -4.21
N MET A 47 -0.03 -7.25 -4.10
CA MET A 47 0.54 -6.54 -5.25
C MET A 47 1.70 -7.27 -5.92
N GLY A 48 2.16 -8.41 -5.36
CA GLY A 48 3.30 -9.16 -5.87
C GLY A 48 4.61 -8.38 -5.75
N THR A 49 4.85 -7.74 -4.60
CA THR A 49 6.06 -6.95 -4.33
C THR A 49 6.62 -7.24 -2.94
N THR A 50 7.57 -6.44 -2.46
CA THR A 50 8.15 -6.59 -1.12
C THR A 50 7.57 -5.59 -0.13
N PRO A 51 7.51 -5.91 1.17
CA PRO A 51 7.13 -4.94 2.20
C PRO A 51 8.02 -3.69 2.20
N GLY A 52 9.30 -3.83 1.80
CA GLY A 52 10.22 -2.71 1.64
C GLY A 52 9.75 -1.71 0.57
N THR A 53 9.36 -2.21 -0.60
CA THR A 53 8.78 -1.39 -1.69
C THR A 53 7.54 -0.62 -1.21
N VAL A 54 6.66 -1.32 -0.49
CA VAL A 54 5.43 -0.72 0.07
C VAL A 54 5.76 0.40 1.05
N ASN A 55 6.66 0.15 2.00
CA ASN A 55 7.09 1.14 2.98
C ASN A 55 7.71 2.37 2.32
N VAL A 56 8.54 2.20 1.29
CA VAL A 56 9.13 3.31 0.54
C VAL A 56 8.06 4.14 -0.16
N ALA A 57 7.07 3.50 -0.81
CA ALA A 57 5.96 4.21 -1.45
C ALA A 57 5.15 5.03 -0.44
N ILE A 58 4.81 4.44 0.71
CA ILE A 58 4.10 5.14 1.81
C ILE A 58 4.92 6.32 2.32
N GLN A 59 6.21 6.13 2.58
CA GLN A 59 7.09 7.19 3.09
C GLN A 59 7.24 8.35 2.10
N ARG A 60 7.37 8.06 0.81
CA ARG A 60 7.47 9.09 -0.25
C ARG A 60 6.19 9.90 -0.40
N ALA A 61 5.03 9.28 -0.14
CA ALA A 61 3.74 9.96 -0.18
C ALA A 61 3.46 10.85 1.04
N LYS A 62 4.18 10.66 2.16
CA LYS A 62 4.04 11.54 3.33
C LYS A 62 4.56 12.94 2.99
N PRO A 63 3.83 14.02 3.35
CA PRO A 63 4.32 15.37 3.18
C PRO A 63 5.62 15.51 3.99
N LYS A 64 6.69 15.99 3.34
CA LYS A 64 7.95 16.27 4.03
C LYS A 64 7.69 17.42 5.00
N THR A 65 7.61 17.10 6.30
CA THR A 65 7.69 18.13 7.33
C THR A 65 9.05 18.82 7.15
N LYS A 66 9.04 20.14 6.87
CA LYS A 66 10.28 20.95 6.83
C LYS A 66 10.99 20.72 8.16
N LYS A 67 12.14 20.04 8.16
CA LYS A 67 13.03 20.03 9.32
C LYS A 67 13.46 21.49 9.53
N THR A 68 12.95 22.11 10.59
CA THR A 68 13.49 23.37 11.10
C THR A 68 14.94 23.07 11.48
N ASN A 69 15.90 23.51 10.66
CA ASN A 69 17.31 23.56 11.05
C ASN A 69 17.37 24.45 12.29
N LYS A 70 17.63 23.82 13.44
CA LYS A 70 17.82 24.52 14.71
C LYS A 70 19.09 23.98 15.34
N ASP A 71 20.21 24.21 14.67
CA ASP A 71 21.57 24.02 15.20
C ASP A 71 22.51 24.93 14.40
N GLU A 72 22.44 26.23 14.66
CA GLU A 72 23.62 27.11 14.65
C GLU A 72 23.85 27.48 16.12
N LYS A 73 25.00 27.07 16.64
CA LYS A 73 25.49 27.35 17.99
C LYS A 73 26.87 27.94 17.88
#